data_AF-A0A345R9H9-F1
#
_entry.id   AF-A0A345R9H9-F1
#
_cell.length_a   1.000
_cell.length_b   1.000
_cell.length_c   1.000
_cell.angle_alpha   90.00
_cell.angle_beta   90.00
_cell.angle_gamma   90.00
#
_symmetry.space_group_name_H-M   'P 1'
#
loop_
_entity.id
_entity.type
_entity.pdbx_description
1 polymer ?
#
loop_
_entity_poly.entity_id
_entity_poly.type
_entity_poly.pdbx_seq_one_letter_code
_entity_poly.pdbx_strand_id
1 'polypeptide(L)' 'MRKHFIKGFATDWAENPLTLGAYGAVRPGADGARDILAEPLAGRVFFAGEAMGGARSALVNGAYNSGKAAAKKIAKTLR' A
#
# COMPACT_ATOMS: atom_id res chain seq x y z
N MET A 1 -30.02 17.01 12.15
CA MET A 1 -28.60 16.77 11.81
C MET A 1 -27.82 18.04 11.45
N ARG A 2 -28.34 19.01 10.68
CA ARG A 2 -27.58 20.22 10.27
C ARG A 2 -27.44 21.33 11.33
N LYS A 3 -28.29 21.38 12.35
CA LYS A 3 -28.38 22.52 13.30
C LYS A 3 -27.15 22.73 14.21
N HIS A 4 -26.26 21.74 14.32
CA HIS A 4 -25.06 21.79 15.17
C HIS A 4 -23.74 21.54 14.41
N PHE A 5 -23.78 21.52 13.07
CA PHE A 5 -22.58 21.27 12.27
C PHE A 5 -21.80 22.58 12.07
N ILE A 6 -20.67 22.73 12.78
CA ILE A 6 -19.85 23.95 12.77
C ILE A 6 -18.88 23.95 11.57
N LYS A 7 -18.18 22.82 11.34
CA LYS A 7 -17.23 22.63 10.23
C LYS A 7 -16.90 21.15 10.07
N GLY A 8 -16.63 20.73 8.83
CA GLY A 8 -16.11 19.40 8.52
C GLY A 8 -15.67 19.31 7.07
N PHE A 9 -14.95 18.24 6.76
CA PHE A 9 -14.51 17.91 5.39
C PHE A 9 -14.72 16.42 5.17
N ALA A 10 -15.19 16.07 3.97
CA ALA A 10 -15.27 14.68 3.51
C ALA A 10 -14.15 14.48 2.49
N THR A 11 -13.28 13.51 2.77
CA THR A 11 -12.23 13.13 1.82
C THR A 11 -12.83 12.26 0.73
N ASP A 12 -12.50 12.54 -0.53
CA ASP A 12 -12.88 11.72 -1.66
C ASP A 12 -11.71 10.86 -2.12
N TRP A 13 -11.35 9.88 -1.29
CA TRP A 13 -10.23 8.98 -1.58
C TRP A 13 -10.50 8.08 -2.80
N ALA A 14 -11.76 7.74 -3.04
CA ALA A 14 -12.17 6.83 -4.11
C ALA A 14 -11.95 7.46 -5.49
N GLU A 15 -12.34 8.72 -5.65
CA GLU A 15 -12.22 9.44 -6.93
C GLU A 15 -10.91 10.23 -7.05
N ASN A 16 -10.06 10.25 -6.02
CA ASN A 16 -8.75 10.89 -6.11
C ASN A 16 -7.85 10.14 -7.12
N PRO A 17 -7.38 10.79 -8.20
CA PRO A 17 -6.66 10.11 -9.29
C PRO A 17 -5.27 9.59 -8.87
N LEU A 18 -4.75 10.00 -7.71
CA LEU A 18 -3.46 9.56 -7.18
C LEU A 18 -3.58 8.36 -6.23
N THR A 19 -4.78 8.06 -5.72
CA THR A 19 -4.98 6.99 -4.73
C THR A 19 -6.01 5.95 -5.14
N LEU A 20 -7.04 6.34 -5.90
CA LEU A 20 -8.08 5.44 -6.44
C LEU A 20 -8.74 4.55 -5.37
N GLY A 21 -8.79 5.04 -4.13
CA GLY A 21 -9.12 4.28 -2.93
C GLY A 21 -8.36 4.76 -1.69
N ALA A 22 -8.72 4.23 -0.53
CA ALA A 22 -8.07 4.56 0.74
C ALA A 22 -6.87 3.64 1.06
N TYR A 23 -7.07 2.32 0.93
CA TYR A 23 -6.06 1.29 1.17
C TYR A 23 -6.46 -0.03 0.49
N GLY A 24 -5.48 -0.88 0.21
CA GLY A 24 -5.68 -2.18 -0.41
C GLY A 24 -6.16 -3.24 0.57
N ALA A 25 -7.17 -4.01 0.16
CA ALA A 25 -7.63 -5.21 0.86
C ALA A 25 -7.53 -6.42 -0.06
N VAL A 26 -7.26 -7.59 0.52
CA VAL A 26 -7.28 -8.86 -0.22
C VAL A 26 -8.74 -9.24 -0.44
N ARG A 27 -9.08 -9.60 -1.69
CA ARG A 27 -10.43 -10.08 -2.02
C ARG A 27 -10.67 -11.46 -1.39
N PRO A 28 -11.91 -11.83 -1.04
CA PRO A 28 -12.23 -13.18 -0.60
C PRO A 28 -11.66 -14.24 -1.55
N GLY A 29 -10.96 -15.23 -1.01
CA GLY A 29 -10.32 -16.31 -1.78
C GLY A 29 -8.98 -15.96 -2.44
N ALA A 30 -8.48 -14.72 -2.31
CA ALA A 30 -7.21 -14.29 -2.90
C ALA A 30 -6.06 -14.19 -1.88
N ASP A 31 -6.09 -15.03 -0.85
CA ASP A 31 -4.98 -15.11 0.12
C ASP A 31 -3.65 -15.40 -0.61
N GLY A 32 -2.57 -14.74 -0.17
CA GLY A 32 -1.27 -14.80 -0.85
C GLY A 32 -1.08 -13.87 -2.06
N ALA A 33 -2.13 -13.17 -2.55
CA ALA A 33 -1.98 -12.25 -3.69
C ALA A 33 -0.93 -11.13 -3.45
N ARG A 34 -0.73 -10.74 -2.18
CA ARG A 34 0.29 -9.76 -1.79
C ARG A 34 1.72 -10.29 -1.91
N ASP A 35 1.92 -11.59 -1.78
CA ASP A 35 3.24 -12.21 -1.95
C ASP A 35 3.66 -12.12 -3.42
N ILE A 36 2.74 -12.43 -4.33
CA ILE A 36 2.94 -12.27 -5.78
C ILE A 36 3.23 -10.80 -6.13
N LEU A 37 2.47 -9.86 -5.56
CA LEU A 37 2.67 -8.42 -5.76
C LEU A 37 4.04 -7.93 -5.26
N ALA A 38 4.61 -8.57 -4.24
CA ALA A 38 5.89 -8.19 -3.64
C ALA A 38 7.11 -8.70 -4.43
N GLU A 39 6.91 -9.51 -5.46
CA GLU A 39 7.98 -10.03 -6.32
C GLU A 39 8.50 -8.95 -7.28
N PRO A 40 9.83 -8.83 -7.45
CA PRO A 40 10.40 -7.87 -8.39
C PRO A 40 10.15 -8.29 -9.84
N LEU A 41 9.77 -7.33 -10.68
CA LEU A 41 9.59 -7.57 -12.11
C LEU A 41 10.95 -7.51 -12.83
N ALA A 42 11.29 -8.63 -13.49
CA ALA A 42 12.53 -8.83 -14.26
C ALA A 42 13.82 -8.50 -13.48
N GLY A 43 13.78 -8.59 -12.15
CA GLY A 43 14.90 -8.20 -11.27
C GLY A 43 15.31 -6.73 -11.36
N ARG A 44 14.46 -5.86 -11.94
CA ARG A 44 14.78 -4.45 -12.23
C ARG A 44 13.79 -3.48 -11.62
N VAL A 45 12.50 -3.84 -11.58
CA VAL A 45 11.45 -3.04 -10.98
C VAL A 45 11.02 -3.68 -9.67
N PHE A 46 11.07 -2.92 -8.58
CA PHE A 46 10.76 -3.40 -7.23
C PHE A 46 9.56 -2.65 -6.68
N PHE A 47 8.68 -3.35 -5.98
CA PHE A 47 7.46 -2.79 -5.42
C PHE A 47 7.58 -2.60 -3.90
N ALA A 48 7.02 -1.49 -3.41
CA ALA A 48 6.87 -1.17 -1.99
C ALA A 48 5.57 -0.38 -1.78
N GLY A 49 5.14 -0.24 -0.53
CA GLY A 49 3.86 0.37 -0.18
C GLY A 49 3.07 -0.44 0.85
N GLU A 50 1.91 0.07 1.24
CA GLU A 50 1.08 -0.52 2.29
C GLU A 50 0.65 -1.96 1.94
N ALA A 51 0.37 -2.24 0.68
CA ALA A 51 -0.11 -3.55 0.23
C ALA A 51 0.93 -4.67 0.44
N MET A 52 2.20 -4.32 0.64
CA MET A 52 3.32 -5.24 0.90
C MET A 52 3.74 -5.22 2.38
N GLY A 53 2.89 -4.68 3.26
CA GLY A 53 3.13 -4.59 4.71
C GLY A 53 2.95 -5.91 5.47
N GLY A 54 2.58 -7.01 4.80
CA GLY A 54 2.27 -8.30 5.41
C GLY A 54 1.14 -8.18 6.43
N ALA A 55 1.37 -8.63 7.67
CA ALA A 55 0.44 -8.45 8.79
C ALA A 55 0.12 -6.99 9.13
N ARG A 56 0.90 -6.03 8.61
CA ARG A 56 0.72 -4.58 8.80
C ARG A 56 0.26 -3.89 7.52
N SER A 57 -0.35 -4.61 6.58
CA SER A 57 -0.92 -3.99 5.39
C SER A 57 -2.05 -3.02 5.75
N ALA A 58 -2.32 -2.04 4.89
CA ALA A 58 -3.18 -0.88 5.15
C ALA A 58 -2.69 0.05 6.28
N LEU A 59 -1.49 -0.16 6.84
CA LEU A 59 -0.90 0.68 7.88
C LEU A 59 0.35 1.43 7.38
N VAL A 60 0.55 2.63 7.92
CA VAL A 60 1.70 3.49 7.62
C VAL A 60 3.03 2.79 7.95
N ASN A 61 3.11 2.10 9.10
CA ASN A 61 4.32 1.37 9.47
C ASN A 61 4.56 0.14 8.58
N GLY A 62 3.52 -0.44 7.98
CA GLY A 62 3.63 -1.46 6.94
C GLY A 62 4.29 -0.92 5.68
N ALA A 63 3.81 0.22 5.17
CA ALA A 63 4.38 0.91 4.02
C ALA A 63 5.85 1.32 4.24
N TYR A 64 6.15 1.88 5.42
CA TYR A 64 7.52 2.25 5.77
C TYR A 64 8.47 1.03 5.78
N ASN A 65 8.05 -0.07 6.39
CA ASN A 65 8.87 -1.28 6.48
C ASN A 65 9.03 -1.97 5.13
N SER A 66 7.99 -1.98 4.28
CA SER A 66 8.09 -2.54 2.92
C SER A 66 9.04 -1.73 2.05
N GLY A 67 9.07 -0.39 2.19
CA GLY A 67 10.06 0.47 1.54
C GLY A 67 11.50 0.11 1.90
N LYS A 68 11.79 -0.07 3.20
CA LYS A 68 13.12 -0.54 3.65
C LYS A 68 13.46 -1.92 3.10
N ALA A 69 12.49 -2.83 3.01
CA ALA A 69 12.69 -4.17 2.47
C ALA A 69 13.03 -4.12 0.98
N ALA A 70 12.29 -3.33 0.18
CA ALA A 70 12.55 -3.13 -1.23
C ALA A 70 13.95 -2.50 -1.47
N ALA A 71 14.32 -1.48 -0.69
CA ALA A 71 15.66 -0.88 -0.76
C ALA A 71 16.79 -1.90 -0.51
N LYS A 72 16.61 -2.79 0.48
CA LYS A 72 17.57 -3.89 0.72
C LYS A 72 17.62 -4.88 -0.43
N LYS A 73 16.49 -5.20 -1.09
CA LYS A 73 16.46 -6.06 -2.28
C LYS A 73 17.24 -5.41 -3.43
N ILE A 74 16.97 -4.13 -3.73
CA ILE A 74 17.68 -3.35 -4.75
C ILE A 74 19.19 -3.35 -4.49
N ALA A 75 19.61 -3.02 -3.26
CA ALA A 75 21.03 -2.96 -2.90
C ALA A 75 21.76 -4.31 -3.06
N LYS A 76 21.05 -5.44 -3.01
CA LYS A 76 21.63 -6.76 -3.29
C LYS A 76 21.81 -7.04 -4.78
N THR A 77 20.92 -6.50 -5.62
CA THR A 77 20.95 -6.69 -7.07
C THR A 77 21.98 -5.79 -7.77
N LEU A 78 22.36 -4.67 -7.16
CA LEU A 78 23.37 -3.75 -7.68
C LEU A 78 24.82 -4.18 -7.37
N ARG A 79 25.02 -5.33 -6.74
CA ARG A 79 26.35 -5.86 -6.40
C ARG A 79 26.94 -6.67 -7.53
#